data_AF-A0A292PUR4-F1
#
_entry.id   AF-A0A292PUR4-F1
#
_cell.length_a   1.000
_cell.length_b   1.000
_cell.length_c   1.000
_cell.angle_alpha   90.00
_cell.angle_beta   90.00
_cell.angle_gamma   90.00
#
_symmetry.space_group_name_H-M   'P 1'
#
loop_
_entity.id
_entity.type
_entity.pdbx_description
1 polymer ?
#
loop_
_entity_poly.entity_id
_entity_poly.type
_entity_poly.pdbx_seq_one_letter_code
_entity_poly.pdbx_strand_id
1 'polypeptide(L)'
;MLYLPPPPSHLLVGRLCSSSKASLPSLTLLLTAPPAYSPAPPPRLSTCLALVPAKMYPSRNRSGGYGARGTYEITPMKPSEHSPTLLGRWNVQDRPLPERTAIKAIHVYDFDNTLFKSPLPNAKIWHASALGHLMNHDFFKNGGWWHDSRILAATGGGLEVEEPRSWRGWWNEQVVSLVELSMQQKDALTILLTGRSLAGFVPLIKRIVASRKLDFDIIALKPERGPGDEDIKSTFYFKCMFLNDLLNTYIHADEVKIYEDREKHVRAFESFLKDYIRTNCQNNTPRIGLTTDVVHIAEESTLLDPVTEVREALKMVEDHNHIASGGSSRLVINKTVSYTGEATLRIYLLGHLAGYLLAPATTSHLLNTLNIPGLARNHKDIRLNATGILISPRVADNRVLINAGTLGTVVDFVVTGWGHFENKVWAASVQPLDPNYKAYSVFDGHRPVIILAIRRDGKPSDAQKITTWQPVPNGNFPVRTTIAEKAYLHVDDEPYQSEEKPALHPPRRGNFQSRHISYSQFSSNRGRGGRGRGRGYGPGNSGRRGAGPEHRQETRPGDRNGGYHAYERHQQGTRPVEPQDMQFLSEMYE
;
A
#
# COMPACT_ATOMS: atom_id res chain seq x y z
N MET A 1 14.89 -30.78 -56.98
CA MET A 1 16.01 -29.88 -57.33
C MET A 1 15.70 -28.55 -56.65
N LEU A 2 16.29 -28.21 -55.51
CA LEU A 2 17.69 -27.81 -55.35
C LEU A 2 18.23 -28.23 -53.97
N TYR A 3 19.55 -28.42 -53.96
CA TYR A 3 20.41 -29.03 -52.95
C TYR A 3 20.63 -28.14 -51.71
N LEU A 4 20.69 -28.80 -50.54
CA LEU A 4 21.31 -28.32 -49.30
C LEU A 4 22.84 -28.40 -49.37
N PRO A 5 23.55 -27.70 -48.47
CA PRO A 5 24.67 -28.33 -47.77
C PRO A 5 24.50 -28.33 -46.23
N PRO A 6 25.02 -29.36 -45.52
CA PRO A 6 24.88 -29.55 -44.07
C PRO A 6 26.03 -28.89 -43.26
N PRO A 7 25.91 -28.77 -41.92
CA PRO A 7 26.98 -28.26 -41.07
C PRO A 7 28.00 -29.36 -40.70
N PRO A 8 29.25 -29.00 -40.32
CA PRO A 8 30.30 -29.99 -40.07
C PRO A 8 30.24 -30.56 -38.65
N SER A 9 30.52 -31.86 -38.54
CA SER A 9 30.75 -32.61 -37.30
C SER A 9 32.11 -33.29 -37.38
N HIS A 10 32.98 -33.10 -36.39
CA HIS A 10 34.18 -33.91 -36.08
C HIS A 10 34.60 -33.52 -34.65
N LEU A 11 35.12 -34.35 -33.75
CA LEU A 11 35.29 -35.81 -33.65
C LEU A 11 35.73 -36.08 -32.19
N LEU A 12 35.44 -37.28 -31.71
CA LEU A 12 35.79 -37.87 -30.40
C LEU A 12 37.30 -38.02 -30.13
N VAL A 13 37.65 -37.96 -28.84
CA VAL A 13 38.53 -38.90 -28.07
C VAL A 13 38.02 -38.84 -26.62
N GLY A 14 37.76 -39.88 -25.81
CA GLY A 14 37.99 -41.31 -25.85
C GLY A 14 38.59 -41.80 -24.52
N ARG A 15 37.90 -42.73 -23.81
CA ARG A 15 38.34 -43.67 -22.74
C ARG A 15 38.34 -43.16 -21.27
N LEU A 16 38.04 -43.93 -20.20
CA LEU A 16 37.60 -45.33 -19.95
C LEU A 16 37.19 -45.48 -18.44
N CYS A 17 36.21 -46.37 -18.15
CA CYS A 17 35.97 -47.25 -16.96
C CYS A 17 36.03 -46.70 -15.50
N SER A 18 35.25 -47.13 -14.50
CA SER A 18 34.79 -48.49 -14.14
C SER A 18 33.61 -48.53 -13.13
N SER A 19 32.90 -49.69 -13.13
CA SER A 19 31.92 -50.33 -12.21
C SER A 19 31.87 -49.95 -10.72
N SER A 20 30.76 -50.05 -9.97
CA SER A 20 30.03 -51.28 -9.52
C SER A 20 28.66 -50.93 -8.87
N LYS A 21 27.50 -51.52 -9.22
CA LYS A 21 26.81 -52.76 -8.74
C LYS A 21 26.69 -52.99 -7.22
N ALA A 22 25.44 -52.94 -6.69
CA ALA A 22 24.81 -53.82 -5.67
C ALA A 22 23.34 -53.35 -5.45
N SER A 23 22.29 -53.99 -5.99
CA SER A 23 21.53 -55.18 -5.52
C SER A 23 20.69 -55.00 -4.24
N LEU A 24 19.37 -54.87 -4.46
CA LEU A 24 18.26 -55.03 -3.50
C LEU A 24 18.01 -56.52 -3.19
N PRO A 25 17.29 -56.84 -2.11
CA PRO A 25 16.46 -58.04 -2.07
C PRO A 25 14.95 -57.71 -2.02
N SER A 26 14.20 -58.46 -2.83
CA SER A 26 12.75 -58.59 -2.82
C SER A 26 12.25 -59.35 -1.60
N LEU A 27 11.04 -59.03 -1.15
CA LEU A 27 10.23 -59.91 -0.29
C LEU A 27 8.77 -59.90 -0.75
N THR A 28 8.19 -61.09 -0.61
CA THR A 28 7.18 -61.72 -1.46
C THR A 28 5.74 -61.38 -1.07
N LEU A 29 4.87 -61.29 -2.07
CA LEU A 29 3.41 -61.26 -1.94
C LEU A 29 2.85 -62.50 -1.22
N LEU A 30 1.87 -62.29 -0.33
CA LEU A 30 0.85 -63.29 0.00
C LEU A 30 -0.52 -62.59 0.04
N LEU A 31 -1.35 -62.96 -0.94
CA LEU A 31 -2.75 -62.58 -1.09
C LEU A 31 -3.61 -63.40 -0.14
N THR A 32 -4.33 -62.74 0.77
CA THR A 32 -5.53 -63.29 1.42
C THR A 32 -6.59 -62.19 1.50
N ALA A 33 -7.72 -62.40 0.82
CA ALA A 33 -8.88 -61.54 0.89
C ALA A 33 -9.66 -61.73 2.21
N PRO A 34 -10.30 -60.67 2.74
CA PRO A 34 -11.43 -60.81 3.65
C PRO A 34 -12.71 -60.11 3.12
N PRO A 35 -13.88 -60.39 3.73
CA PRO A 35 -15.18 -60.30 3.08
C PRO A 35 -15.87 -58.94 3.22
N ALA A 36 -16.90 -58.75 2.40
CA ALA A 36 -17.80 -57.59 2.40
C ALA A 36 -18.61 -57.47 3.70
N TYR A 37 -18.67 -56.25 4.27
CA TYR A 37 -19.70 -55.81 5.21
C TYR A 37 -20.06 -54.32 5.01
N SER A 38 -21.35 -54.04 5.06
CA SER A 38 -22.04 -52.75 4.85
C SER A 38 -21.65 -51.63 5.85
N PRO A 39 -21.99 -50.35 5.53
CA PRO A 39 -21.40 -49.19 6.19
C PRO A 39 -22.10 -48.81 7.49
N ALA A 40 -21.31 -48.54 8.54
CA ALA A 40 -21.73 -47.83 9.74
C ALA A 40 -21.21 -46.37 9.68
N PRO A 41 -21.97 -45.39 10.19
CA PRO A 41 -21.65 -43.97 10.07
C PRO A 41 -20.44 -43.58 10.94
N PRO A 42 -19.66 -42.55 10.54
CA PRO A 42 -18.44 -42.19 11.24
C PRO A 42 -18.71 -41.60 12.64
N PRO A 43 -17.88 -41.92 13.64
CA PRO A 43 -17.98 -41.34 14.97
C PRO A 43 -17.54 -39.88 14.95
N ARG A 44 -18.30 -39.04 15.67
CA ARG A 44 -17.93 -37.65 15.97
C ARG A 44 -16.63 -37.64 16.77
N LEU A 45 -15.52 -37.25 16.14
CA LEU A 45 -14.31 -36.87 16.85
C LEU A 45 -14.50 -35.49 17.45
N SER A 46 -14.84 -35.51 18.75
CA SER A 46 -14.78 -34.36 19.64
C SER A 46 -13.31 -34.13 20.00
N THR A 47 -12.62 -33.27 19.23
CA THR A 47 -11.28 -32.79 19.61
C THR A 47 -11.44 -31.77 20.73
N CYS A 48 -11.29 -32.24 21.97
CA CYS A 48 -10.99 -31.38 23.11
C CYS A 48 -9.64 -30.71 22.89
N LEU A 49 -9.64 -29.50 22.34
CA LEU A 49 -8.57 -28.55 22.57
C LEU A 49 -8.54 -28.26 24.07
N ALA A 50 -7.48 -28.73 24.74
CA ALA A 50 -7.18 -28.35 26.10
C ALA A 50 -6.92 -26.84 26.13
N LEU A 51 -7.97 -26.07 26.44
CA LEU A 51 -7.89 -24.69 26.87
C LEU A 51 -6.98 -24.66 28.10
N VAL A 52 -5.80 -24.07 27.94
CA VAL A 52 -5.01 -23.62 29.09
C VAL A 52 -5.88 -22.61 29.85
N PRO A 53 -6.17 -22.83 31.14
CA PRO A 53 -7.05 -21.95 31.87
C PRO A 53 -6.41 -20.55 31.96
N ALA A 54 -7.12 -19.55 31.44
CA ALA A 54 -6.80 -18.15 31.67
C ALA A 54 -6.81 -17.92 33.19
N LYS A 55 -5.63 -17.77 33.80
CA LYS A 55 -5.52 -17.31 35.19
C LYS A 55 -6.06 -15.89 35.25
N MET A 56 -7.33 -15.75 35.66
CA MET A 56 -7.91 -14.49 36.11
C MET A 56 -7.10 -13.99 37.32
N TYR A 57 -6.29 -12.96 37.10
CA TYR A 57 -5.76 -12.11 38.16
C TYR A 57 -6.52 -10.78 38.13
N PRO A 58 -6.73 -10.13 39.28
CA PRO A 58 -7.59 -8.96 39.37
C PRO A 58 -7.11 -7.84 38.46
N SER A 59 -8.03 -7.33 37.63
CA SER A 59 -7.88 -6.11 36.85
C SER A 59 -7.52 -4.97 37.80
N ARG A 60 -6.26 -4.53 37.75
CA ARG A 60 -5.86 -3.23 38.30
C ARG A 60 -5.95 -2.25 37.15
N ASN A 61 -6.93 -1.33 37.22
CA ASN A 61 -7.02 -0.15 36.37
C ASN A 61 -5.64 0.55 36.33
N ARG A 62 -4.91 0.42 35.22
CA ARG A 62 -3.67 1.17 34.99
C ARG A 62 -4.00 2.62 34.71
N SER A 63 -3.19 3.53 35.25
CA SER A 63 -3.40 4.99 35.19
C SER A 63 -3.00 5.62 33.85
N GLY A 64 -2.67 4.83 32.82
CA GLY A 64 -2.31 5.32 31.50
C GLY A 64 -3.56 5.64 30.69
N GLY A 65 -3.97 6.91 30.69
CA GLY A 65 -5.18 7.38 30.05
C GLY A 65 -4.97 8.04 28.69
N TYR A 66 -6.09 8.39 28.05
CA TYR A 66 -6.11 9.31 26.92
C TYR A 66 -5.97 10.74 27.44
N GLY A 67 -4.89 11.43 27.08
CA GLY A 67 -4.81 12.87 27.35
C GLY A 67 -5.92 13.63 26.59
N ALA A 68 -6.36 14.77 27.12
CA ALA A 68 -7.42 15.60 26.54
C ALA A 68 -7.17 16.04 25.07
N ARG A 69 -5.95 15.86 24.56
CA ARG A 69 -5.53 16.19 23.18
C ARG A 69 -5.28 14.97 22.29
N GLY A 70 -5.64 13.75 22.73
CA GLY A 70 -5.41 12.52 21.96
C GLY A 70 -3.97 12.02 21.97
N THR A 71 -3.14 12.55 22.86
CA THR A 71 -1.77 12.07 23.14
C THR A 71 -1.81 10.95 24.17
N TYR A 72 -0.90 9.98 24.04
CA TYR A 72 -0.70 8.95 25.07
C TYR A 72 -0.26 9.60 26.38
N GLU A 73 -0.97 9.33 27.47
CA GLU A 73 -0.59 9.83 28.78
C GLU A 73 0.45 8.91 29.42
N ILE A 74 1.62 9.50 29.72
CA ILE A 74 2.74 8.77 30.28
C ILE A 74 2.45 8.45 31.72
N THR A 75 2.51 7.17 32.07
CA THR A 75 2.30 6.74 33.45
C THR A 75 3.59 6.99 34.24
N PRO A 76 3.53 7.68 35.39
CA PRO A 76 4.69 7.84 36.26
C PRO A 76 5.30 6.50 36.64
N MET A 77 6.62 6.44 36.67
CA MET A 77 7.38 5.21 36.92
C MET A 77 7.07 4.66 38.31
N LYS A 78 6.50 3.46 38.36
CA LYS A 78 6.30 2.67 39.59
C LYS A 78 7.02 1.33 39.45
N PRO A 79 8.31 1.24 39.81
CA PRO A 79 9.15 0.07 39.51
C PRO A 79 8.60 -1.27 40.02
N SER A 80 7.79 -1.26 41.08
CA SER A 80 7.13 -2.45 41.64
C SER A 80 5.95 -2.97 40.81
N GLU A 81 5.39 -2.16 39.91
CA GLU A 81 4.22 -2.51 39.07
C GLU A 81 4.62 -3.00 37.66
N HIS A 82 5.91 -2.91 37.32
CA HIS A 82 6.46 -3.36 36.05
C HIS A 82 7.49 -4.46 36.32
N SER A 83 7.55 -5.51 35.50
CA SER A 83 8.53 -6.60 35.61
C SER A 83 8.75 -7.28 34.26
N PRO A 84 9.89 -7.95 34.04
CA PRO A 84 10.12 -8.72 32.81
C PRO A 84 9.00 -9.74 32.53
N THR A 85 8.44 -10.38 33.57
CA THR A 85 7.30 -11.29 33.43
C THR A 85 6.03 -10.59 32.92
N LEU A 86 5.73 -9.39 33.40
CA LEU A 86 4.57 -8.61 32.92
C LEU A 86 4.81 -8.09 31.50
N LEU A 87 6.02 -7.65 31.20
CA LEU A 87 6.41 -7.20 29.86
C LEU A 87 6.33 -8.36 28.84
N GLY A 88 6.62 -9.58 29.27
CA GLY A 88 6.48 -10.79 28.46
C GLY A 88 5.09 -11.01 27.86
N ARG A 89 4.04 -10.37 28.39
CA ARG A 89 2.68 -10.40 27.79
C ARG A 89 2.59 -9.72 26.43
N TRP A 90 3.52 -8.83 26.12
CA TRP A 90 3.65 -8.21 24.80
C TRP A 90 4.45 -9.07 23.82
N ASN A 91 5.24 -10.02 24.33
CA ASN A 91 6.11 -10.86 23.53
C ASN A 91 5.32 -12.05 22.99
N VAL A 92 5.37 -12.24 21.67
CA VAL A 92 4.76 -13.42 21.04
C VAL A 92 5.69 -14.64 21.10
N GLN A 93 6.93 -14.50 21.55
CA GLN A 93 7.88 -15.60 21.76
C GLN A 93 7.79 -16.16 23.18
N ASP A 94 7.91 -17.48 23.30
CA ASP A 94 7.94 -18.19 24.59
C ASP A 94 9.37 -18.27 25.13
N ARG A 95 10.00 -17.11 25.35
CA ARG A 95 11.37 -16.98 25.89
C ARG A 95 11.37 -16.11 27.14
N PRO A 96 12.10 -16.50 28.21
CA PRO A 96 12.27 -15.62 29.36
C PRO A 96 13.04 -14.36 28.96
N LEU A 97 12.52 -13.20 29.38
CA LEU A 97 13.18 -11.93 29.14
C LEU A 97 14.36 -11.73 30.09
N PRO A 98 15.43 -11.03 29.67
CA PRO A 98 16.58 -10.74 30.52
C PRO A 98 16.20 -9.98 31.81
N GLU A 99 16.99 -10.19 32.87
CA GLU A 99 16.86 -9.47 34.13
C GLU A 99 17.08 -7.96 33.95
N ARG A 100 16.41 -7.15 34.77
CA ARG A 100 16.39 -5.68 34.60
C ARG A 100 17.77 -5.05 34.65
N THR A 101 18.65 -5.58 35.48
CA THR A 101 20.01 -5.06 35.70
C THR A 101 20.98 -5.46 34.59
N ALA A 102 20.64 -6.46 33.77
CA ALA A 102 21.46 -6.94 32.67
C ALA A 102 21.36 -6.03 31.43
N ILE A 103 20.31 -5.23 31.32
CA ILE A 103 20.03 -4.41 30.14
C ILE A 103 20.44 -2.96 30.36
N LYS A 104 21.32 -2.48 29.49
CA LYS A 104 21.82 -1.11 29.40
C LYS A 104 21.38 -0.38 28.15
N ALA A 105 21.10 -1.09 27.06
CA ALA A 105 20.62 -0.51 25.81
C ALA A 105 19.29 -1.13 25.37
N ILE A 106 18.43 -0.34 24.73
CA ILE A 106 17.16 -0.82 24.16
C ILE A 106 17.14 -0.41 22.69
N HIS A 107 17.06 -1.39 21.79
CA HIS A 107 16.98 -1.12 20.35
C HIS A 107 15.65 -1.66 19.80
N VAL A 108 14.84 -0.75 19.25
CA VAL A 108 13.51 -1.04 18.73
C VAL A 108 13.51 -0.83 17.22
N TYR A 109 13.13 -1.86 16.49
CA TYR A 109 13.04 -1.85 15.03
C TYR A 109 11.59 -1.98 14.60
N ASP A 110 11.06 -1.00 13.86
CA ASP A 110 9.79 -1.21 13.16
C ASP A 110 9.95 -2.29 12.08
N PHE A 111 8.88 -3.06 11.83
CA PHE A 111 8.91 -4.11 10.82
C PHE A 111 8.66 -3.57 9.41
N ASP A 112 7.43 -3.10 9.15
CA ASP A 112 6.95 -2.76 7.81
C ASP A 112 7.69 -1.54 7.25
N ASN A 113 8.33 -1.71 6.09
CA ASN A 113 9.10 -0.72 5.33
C ASN A 113 10.30 -0.11 6.06
N THR A 114 10.58 -0.56 7.29
CA THR A 114 11.78 -0.24 8.05
C THR A 114 12.79 -1.40 7.96
N LEU A 115 12.47 -2.55 8.58
CA LEU A 115 13.31 -3.75 8.53
C LEU A 115 13.02 -4.60 7.29
N PHE A 116 11.73 -4.75 6.95
CA PHE A 116 11.25 -5.60 5.88
C PHE A 116 10.46 -4.79 4.84
N LYS A 117 10.72 -5.04 3.56
CA LYS A 117 10.10 -4.33 2.43
C LYS A 117 8.70 -4.87 2.17
N SER A 118 7.78 -4.56 3.06
CA SER A 118 6.38 -4.97 2.92
C SER A 118 5.77 -4.36 1.66
N PRO A 119 5.03 -5.15 0.85
CA PRO A 119 4.51 -4.64 -0.41
C PRO A 119 3.43 -3.59 -0.18
N LEU A 120 3.44 -2.55 -1.01
CA LEU A 120 2.38 -1.56 -1.15
C LEU A 120 1.44 -1.93 -2.31
N PRO A 121 0.19 -1.46 -2.29
CA PRO A 121 -0.69 -1.61 -3.45
C PRO A 121 -0.16 -0.78 -4.63
N ASN A 122 -0.20 -1.39 -5.81
CA ASN A 122 0.36 -0.90 -7.05
C ASN A 122 -0.54 0.15 -7.71
N ALA A 123 -0.11 1.41 -7.70
CA ALA A 123 -0.86 2.53 -8.26
C ALA A 123 -0.87 2.56 -9.79
N LYS A 124 -0.11 1.65 -10.44
CA LYS A 124 -0.14 1.46 -11.89
C LYS A 124 -1.34 0.61 -12.33
N ILE A 125 -1.86 -0.26 -11.46
CA ILE A 125 -3.02 -1.12 -11.76
C ILE A 125 -4.28 -0.72 -11.02
N TRP A 126 -4.18 -0.14 -9.81
CA TRP A 126 -5.36 0.29 -9.05
C TRP A 126 -5.69 1.76 -9.28
N HIS A 127 -6.98 2.05 -9.37
CA HIS A 127 -7.46 3.43 -9.34
C HIS A 127 -7.24 4.06 -7.96
N ALA A 128 -7.11 5.38 -7.92
CA ALA A 128 -6.86 6.12 -6.68
C ALA A 128 -7.88 5.86 -5.57
N SER A 129 -9.16 5.72 -5.92
CA SER A 129 -10.22 5.35 -4.95
C SER A 129 -10.04 3.94 -4.42
N ALA A 130 -9.71 2.97 -5.29
CA ALA A 130 -9.46 1.59 -4.90
C ALA A 130 -8.24 1.49 -3.99
N LEU A 131 -7.15 2.22 -4.27
CA LEU A 131 -6.01 2.32 -3.34
C LEU A 131 -6.45 2.80 -1.96
N GLY A 132 -7.33 3.80 -1.89
CA GLY A 132 -7.92 4.27 -0.64
C GLY A 132 -8.72 3.18 0.09
N HIS A 133 -9.52 2.40 -0.64
CA HIS A 133 -10.29 1.28 -0.10
C HIS A 133 -9.38 0.15 0.41
N LEU A 134 -8.41 -0.30 -0.41
CA LEU A 134 -7.42 -1.32 -0.06
C LEU A 134 -6.66 -0.94 1.22
N MET A 135 -6.26 0.32 1.36
CA MET A 135 -5.49 0.77 2.52
C MET A 135 -6.35 1.00 3.79
N ASN A 136 -7.67 1.06 3.66
CA ASN A 136 -8.56 1.33 4.78
C ASN A 136 -8.95 0.04 5.50
N HIS A 137 -8.61 -0.03 6.79
CA HIS A 137 -9.00 -1.13 7.68
C HIS A 137 -10.52 -1.37 7.69
N ASP A 138 -11.34 -0.30 7.69
CA ASP A 138 -12.78 -0.40 7.94
C ASP A 138 -13.61 -0.61 6.67
N PHE A 139 -12.99 -0.51 5.49
CA PHE A 139 -13.71 -0.71 4.23
C PHE A 139 -14.05 -2.19 4.03
N PHE A 140 -13.08 -3.08 4.30
CA PHE A 140 -13.29 -4.52 4.22
C PHE A 140 -13.65 -5.11 5.59
N LYS A 141 -14.64 -6.01 5.65
CA LYS A 141 -15.06 -6.65 6.92
C LYS A 141 -13.96 -7.52 7.55
N ASN A 142 -13.11 -8.10 6.70
CA ASN A 142 -11.93 -8.87 7.03
C ASN A 142 -10.66 -8.02 7.20
N GLY A 143 -10.77 -6.68 7.16
CA GLY A 143 -9.63 -5.77 7.23
C GLY A 143 -8.99 -5.48 5.87
N GLY A 144 -8.36 -4.31 5.75
CA GLY A 144 -7.66 -3.89 4.53
C GLY A 144 -6.28 -4.53 4.33
N TRP A 145 -5.52 -3.98 3.39
CA TRP A 145 -4.20 -4.43 2.92
C TRP A 145 -3.19 -4.75 4.04
N TRP A 146 -3.14 -3.92 5.09
CA TRP A 146 -2.23 -4.10 6.23
C TRP A 146 -2.69 -5.17 7.23
N HIS A 147 -3.92 -5.66 7.09
CA HIS A 147 -4.58 -6.58 8.02
C HIS A 147 -4.77 -7.97 7.43
N ASP A 148 -4.57 -8.13 6.13
CA ASP A 148 -4.57 -9.42 5.47
C ASP A 148 -3.15 -10.02 5.43
N SER A 149 -2.93 -11.08 6.20
CA SER A 149 -1.64 -11.78 6.26
C SER A 149 -1.24 -12.41 4.92
N ARG A 150 -2.20 -12.70 4.03
CA ARG A 150 -1.94 -13.29 2.71
C ARG A 150 -1.19 -12.34 1.80
N ILE A 151 -1.45 -11.04 1.92
CA ILE A 151 -0.72 -10.00 1.17
C ILE A 151 0.77 -10.02 1.52
N LEU A 152 1.10 -10.09 2.82
CA LEU A 152 2.49 -10.21 3.25
C LEU A 152 3.07 -11.58 2.87
N ALA A 153 2.31 -12.66 2.96
CA ALA A 153 2.75 -14.00 2.57
C ALA A 153 2.98 -14.15 1.05
N ALA A 154 2.31 -13.34 0.23
CA ALA A 154 2.44 -13.33 -1.23
C ALA A 154 3.66 -12.54 -1.73
N THR A 155 4.43 -11.93 -0.82
CA THR A 155 5.68 -11.23 -1.12
C THR A 155 6.63 -12.10 -1.95
N GLY A 156 7.25 -11.52 -2.99
CA GLY A 156 8.15 -12.25 -3.90
C GLY A 156 7.44 -13.33 -4.71
N GLY A 157 8.01 -14.53 -4.73
CA GLY A 157 7.35 -15.73 -5.27
C GLY A 157 6.31 -16.35 -4.33
N GLY A 158 6.00 -15.69 -3.21
CA GLY A 158 5.16 -16.23 -2.14
C GLY A 158 5.93 -17.05 -1.11
N LEU A 159 5.25 -17.37 -0.02
CA LEU A 159 5.80 -17.98 1.19
C LEU A 159 6.66 -19.22 0.94
N GLU A 160 6.19 -20.16 0.10
CA GLU A 160 6.89 -21.42 -0.18
C GLU A 160 8.21 -21.22 -0.94
N VAL A 161 8.29 -20.17 -1.76
CA VAL A 161 9.47 -19.87 -2.59
C VAL A 161 10.45 -18.97 -1.83
N GLU A 162 9.94 -17.99 -1.10
CA GLU A 162 10.78 -16.98 -0.45
C GLU A 162 11.34 -17.44 0.90
N GLU A 163 10.64 -18.29 1.66
CA GLU A 163 11.14 -18.75 2.96
C GLU A 163 12.47 -19.51 2.86
N PRO A 164 12.65 -20.48 1.94
CA PRO A 164 13.95 -21.16 1.76
C PRO A 164 15.07 -20.21 1.29
N ARG A 165 14.70 -19.07 0.70
CA ARG A 165 15.61 -18.03 0.22
C ARG A 165 15.83 -16.92 1.25
N SER A 166 15.27 -17.07 2.45
CA SER A 166 15.27 -16.06 3.50
C SER A 166 14.76 -14.70 3.02
N TRP A 167 13.79 -14.66 2.09
CA TRP A 167 13.28 -13.43 1.48
C TRP A 167 14.39 -12.50 0.94
N ARG A 168 15.44 -13.07 0.35
CA ARG A 168 16.58 -12.30 -0.19
C ARG A 168 16.11 -11.17 -1.12
N GLY A 169 16.54 -9.94 -0.82
CA GLY A 169 16.16 -8.73 -1.56
C GLY A 169 14.94 -7.98 -1.00
N TRP A 170 14.21 -8.59 -0.06
CA TRP A 170 13.08 -7.97 0.65
C TRP A 170 13.44 -7.46 2.04
N TRP A 171 14.71 -7.55 2.43
CA TRP A 171 15.23 -6.94 3.65
C TRP A 171 15.87 -5.59 3.36
N ASN A 172 15.73 -4.66 4.30
CA ASN A 172 16.64 -3.52 4.36
C ASN A 172 17.96 -4.00 4.99
N GLU A 173 18.95 -4.31 4.15
CA GLU A 173 20.21 -4.92 4.61
C GLU A 173 21.02 -4.03 5.57
N GLN A 174 20.84 -2.70 5.49
CA GLN A 174 21.44 -1.77 6.45
C GLN A 174 20.81 -1.95 7.84
N VAL A 175 19.48 -2.04 7.90
CA VAL A 175 18.76 -2.25 9.17
C VAL A 175 19.00 -3.66 9.71
N VAL A 176 19.07 -4.68 8.86
CA VAL A 176 19.49 -6.05 9.26
C VAL A 176 20.85 -6.02 9.94
N SER A 177 21.83 -5.32 9.36
CA SER A 177 23.18 -5.20 9.95
C SER A 177 23.13 -4.54 11.34
N LEU A 178 22.25 -3.55 11.54
CA LEU A 178 22.05 -2.92 12.85
C LEU A 178 21.40 -3.87 13.87
N VAL A 179 20.45 -4.70 13.44
CA VAL A 179 19.85 -5.75 14.29
C VAL A 179 20.92 -6.75 14.71
N GLU A 180 21.76 -7.23 13.77
CA GLU A 180 22.84 -8.18 14.05
C GLU A 180 23.87 -7.61 15.04
N LEU A 181 24.23 -6.32 14.92
CA LEU A 181 25.08 -5.64 15.89
C LEU A 181 24.43 -5.56 17.27
N SER A 182 23.12 -5.29 17.32
CA SER A 182 22.36 -5.27 18.58
C SER A 182 22.31 -6.64 19.24
N MET A 183 22.14 -7.71 18.46
CA MET A 183 22.15 -9.09 18.95
C MET A 183 23.52 -9.51 19.52
N GLN A 184 24.61 -8.90 19.06
CA GLN A 184 25.96 -9.15 19.59
C GLN A 184 26.21 -8.41 20.92
N GLN A 185 25.47 -7.34 21.18
CA GLN A 185 25.59 -6.54 22.39
C GLN A 185 24.81 -7.22 23.53
N LYS A 186 25.54 -7.86 24.45
CA LYS A 186 24.97 -8.68 25.54
C LYS A 186 24.11 -7.92 26.55
N ASP A 187 24.30 -6.60 26.63
CA ASP A 187 23.52 -5.70 27.48
C ASP A 187 22.48 -4.90 26.68
N ALA A 188 22.25 -5.22 25.41
CA ALA A 188 21.17 -4.66 24.61
C ALA A 188 19.96 -5.60 24.59
N LEU A 189 18.78 -5.00 24.71
CA LEU A 189 17.52 -5.66 24.45
C LEU A 189 17.08 -5.34 23.02
N THR A 190 17.01 -6.36 22.17
CA THR A 190 16.71 -6.21 20.74
C THR A 190 15.26 -6.54 20.46
N ILE A 191 14.50 -5.58 19.93
CA ILE A 191 13.04 -5.65 19.84
C ILE A 191 12.56 -5.44 18.41
N LEU A 192 11.71 -6.34 17.93
CA LEU A 192 10.90 -6.12 16.75
C LEU A 192 9.51 -5.61 17.16
N LEU A 193 9.11 -4.47 16.62
CA LEU A 193 7.82 -3.85 16.89
C LEU A 193 7.04 -3.66 15.59
N THR A 194 5.75 -4.03 15.55
CA THR A 194 4.94 -3.84 14.34
C THR A 194 3.50 -3.49 14.65
N GLY A 195 2.89 -2.71 13.76
CA GLY A 195 1.46 -2.42 13.78
C GLY A 195 0.57 -3.55 13.28
N ARG A 196 1.14 -4.63 12.74
CA ARG A 196 0.39 -5.81 12.30
C ARG A 196 -0.33 -6.46 13.49
N SER A 197 -1.54 -6.96 13.25
CA SER A 197 -2.35 -7.59 14.28
C SER A 197 -1.75 -8.91 14.75
N LEU A 198 -1.86 -9.19 16.05
CA LEU A 198 -1.49 -10.49 16.60
C LEU A 198 -2.28 -11.62 15.92
N ALA A 199 -3.58 -11.41 15.71
CA ALA A 199 -4.41 -12.30 14.90
C ALA A 199 -3.89 -12.33 13.44
N GLY A 200 -3.54 -13.53 12.97
CA GLY A 200 -3.12 -13.80 11.60
C GLY A 200 -1.61 -13.66 11.32
N PHE A 201 -0.90 -12.70 11.93
CA PHE A 201 0.50 -12.42 11.54
C PHE A 201 1.57 -13.13 12.38
N VAL A 202 1.28 -13.58 13.60
CA VAL A 202 2.31 -14.19 14.47
C VAL A 202 3.06 -15.33 13.78
N PRO A 203 2.41 -16.34 13.17
CA PRO A 203 3.13 -17.44 12.54
C PRO A 203 3.99 -16.96 11.36
N LEU A 204 3.47 -16.01 10.57
CA LEU A 204 4.15 -15.49 9.39
C LEU A 204 5.39 -14.65 9.75
N ILE A 205 5.25 -13.69 10.68
CA ILE A 205 6.37 -12.84 11.09
C ILE A 205 7.48 -13.68 11.74
N LYS A 206 7.12 -14.65 12.60
CA LYS A 206 8.10 -15.58 13.20
C LYS A 206 8.89 -16.33 12.13
N ARG A 207 8.23 -16.84 11.08
CA ARG A 207 8.88 -17.53 9.96
C ARG A 207 9.81 -16.60 9.17
N ILE A 208 9.35 -15.38 8.87
CA ILE A 208 10.13 -14.38 8.15
C ILE A 208 11.43 -14.07 8.91
N VAL A 209 11.36 -13.71 10.19
CA VAL A 209 12.57 -13.38 10.98
C VAL A 209 13.48 -14.59 11.22
N ALA A 210 12.90 -15.76 11.48
CA ALA A 210 13.66 -17.00 11.68
C ALA A 210 14.44 -17.40 10.42
N SER A 211 13.87 -17.19 9.22
CA SER A 211 14.54 -17.47 7.96
C SER A 211 15.85 -16.68 7.79
N ARG A 212 15.94 -15.48 8.38
CA ARG A 212 17.12 -14.61 8.38
C ARG A 212 17.97 -14.76 9.66
N LYS A 213 17.61 -15.70 10.54
CA LYS A 213 18.28 -15.93 11.85
C LYS A 213 18.33 -14.69 12.74
N LEU A 214 17.33 -13.82 12.62
CA LEU A 214 17.20 -12.65 13.49
C LEU A 214 16.49 -13.07 14.78
N ASP A 215 17.26 -13.23 15.85
CA ASP A 215 16.79 -13.68 17.16
C ASP A 215 16.52 -12.46 18.05
N PHE A 216 15.32 -11.89 17.90
CA PHE A 216 14.84 -10.81 18.76
C PHE A 216 14.52 -11.34 20.16
N ASP A 217 14.79 -10.53 21.19
CA ASP A 217 14.37 -10.83 22.57
C ASP A 217 12.86 -10.68 22.74
N ILE A 218 12.28 -9.68 22.04
CA ILE A 218 10.84 -9.42 22.00
C ILE A 218 10.40 -9.22 20.56
N ILE A 219 9.36 -9.96 20.17
CA ILE A 219 8.56 -9.66 18.98
C ILE A 219 7.19 -9.17 19.47
N ALA A 220 6.89 -7.89 19.25
CA ALA A 220 5.68 -7.22 19.69
C ALA A 220 4.78 -6.87 18.50
N LEU A 221 3.65 -7.57 18.38
CA LEU A 221 2.57 -7.29 17.43
C LEU A 221 1.44 -6.55 18.14
N LYS A 222 0.63 -5.81 17.39
CA LYS A 222 -0.52 -5.08 17.92
C LYS A 222 -1.62 -6.06 18.36
N PRO A 223 -1.96 -6.16 19.66
CA PRO A 223 -3.10 -6.95 20.09
C PRO A 223 -4.42 -6.17 19.84
N GLU A 224 -5.56 -6.84 19.94
CA GLU A 224 -6.87 -6.18 19.90
C GLU A 224 -7.09 -5.30 21.14
N ARG A 225 -6.64 -5.80 22.29
CA ARG A 225 -6.67 -5.13 23.59
C ARG A 225 -5.31 -5.20 24.28
N GLY A 226 -5.00 -4.19 25.08
CA GLY A 226 -3.77 -4.16 25.87
C GLY A 226 -3.73 -5.26 26.96
N PRO A 227 -2.56 -5.52 27.57
CA PRO A 227 -2.42 -6.53 28.62
C PRO A 227 -3.23 -6.27 29.90
N GLY A 228 -3.78 -5.06 30.06
CA GLY A 228 -4.71 -4.66 31.11
C GLY A 228 -6.16 -4.54 30.60
N ASP A 229 -6.49 -5.13 29.44
CA ASP A 229 -7.79 -5.06 28.76
C ASP A 229 -8.13 -3.66 28.23
N GLU A 230 -7.12 -2.82 27.95
CA GLU A 230 -7.32 -1.48 27.42
C GLU A 230 -7.65 -1.48 25.92
N ASP A 231 -8.57 -0.62 25.48
CA ASP A 231 -8.88 -0.45 24.05
C ASP A 231 -7.72 0.20 23.29
N ILE A 232 -7.22 -0.48 22.25
CA ILE A 232 -6.13 0.03 21.42
C ILE A 232 -6.70 0.83 20.24
N LYS A 233 -6.68 2.16 20.39
CA LYS A 233 -7.32 3.07 19.43
C LYS A 233 -6.55 3.29 18.13
N SER A 234 -5.22 3.12 18.15
CA SER A 234 -4.38 3.27 16.96
C SER A 234 -3.08 2.48 17.10
N THR A 235 -2.43 2.23 15.96
CA THR A 235 -1.11 1.58 15.92
C THR A 235 -0.07 2.37 16.71
N PHE A 236 0.00 3.68 16.53
CA PHE A 236 0.95 4.51 17.27
C PHE A 236 0.67 4.50 18.78
N TYR A 237 -0.60 4.51 19.18
CA TYR A 237 -0.98 4.41 20.60
C TYR A 237 -0.51 3.09 21.23
N PHE A 238 -0.69 1.97 20.54
CA PHE A 238 -0.14 0.67 20.95
C PHE A 238 1.39 0.74 21.13
N LYS A 239 2.11 1.30 20.16
CA LYS A 239 3.57 1.41 20.25
C LYS A 239 3.99 2.23 21.48
N CYS A 240 3.31 3.34 21.78
CA CYS A 240 3.57 4.13 22.99
C CYS A 240 3.25 3.36 24.29
N MET A 241 2.12 2.62 24.34
CA MET A 241 1.79 1.78 25.50
C MET A 241 2.90 0.76 25.78
N PHE A 242 3.32 0.05 24.74
CA PHE A 242 4.40 -0.92 24.83
C PHE A 242 5.71 -0.26 25.28
N LEU A 243 6.10 0.86 24.67
CA LEU A 243 7.33 1.58 25.06
C LEU A 243 7.29 2.09 26.50
N ASN A 244 6.14 2.55 26.98
CA ASN A 244 5.98 2.96 28.37
C ASN A 244 6.21 1.80 29.33
N ASP A 245 5.60 0.64 29.06
CA ASP A 245 5.81 -0.58 29.85
C ASP A 245 7.26 -1.06 29.79
N LEU A 246 7.87 -1.00 28.61
CA LEU A 246 9.25 -1.39 28.35
C LEU A 246 10.22 -0.53 29.16
N LEU A 247 10.11 0.79 29.04
CA LEU A 247 10.98 1.74 29.71
C LEU A 247 10.80 1.69 31.24
N ASN A 248 9.59 1.47 31.73
CA ASN A 248 9.34 1.30 33.18
C ASN A 248 9.79 -0.07 33.70
N THR A 249 9.97 -1.07 32.83
CA THR A 249 10.51 -2.39 33.21
C THR A 249 12.04 -2.34 33.28
N TYR A 250 12.70 -1.84 32.24
CA TYR A 250 14.16 -1.74 32.14
C TYR A 250 14.66 -0.36 32.57
N ILE A 251 14.47 -0.05 33.86
CA ILE A 251 14.84 1.24 34.45
C ILE A 251 16.35 1.52 34.46
N HIS A 252 17.18 0.47 34.33
CA HIS A 252 18.63 0.56 34.32
C HIS A 252 19.23 0.76 32.92
N ALA A 253 18.38 0.81 31.89
CA ALA A 253 18.81 1.12 30.53
C ALA A 253 19.15 2.61 30.42
N ASP A 254 20.36 2.85 29.93
CA ASP A 254 21.01 4.15 29.75
C ASP A 254 20.72 4.73 28.36
N GLU A 255 20.37 3.88 27.38
CA GLU A 255 19.96 4.33 26.04
C GLU A 255 18.73 3.61 25.47
N VAL A 256 18.00 4.32 24.61
CA VAL A 256 16.98 3.76 23.72
C VAL A 256 17.13 4.31 22.30
N LYS A 257 17.17 3.40 21.32
CA LYS A 257 17.18 3.72 19.89
C LYS A 257 15.95 3.15 19.21
N ILE A 258 15.23 3.95 18.44
CA ILE A 258 14.04 3.53 17.68
C ILE A 258 14.29 3.78 16.19
N TYR A 259 14.14 2.75 15.36
CA TYR A 259 14.22 2.83 13.91
C TYR A 259 12.81 2.74 13.31
N GLU A 260 12.40 3.76 12.54
CA GLU A 260 11.04 3.86 11.97
C GLU A 260 11.08 4.61 10.62
N ASP A 261 10.29 4.13 9.66
CA ASP A 261 10.20 4.66 8.29
C ASP A 261 9.28 5.88 8.16
N ARG A 262 8.24 5.98 9.00
CA ARG A 262 7.26 7.05 8.89
C ARG A 262 7.71 8.30 9.64
N GLU A 263 8.04 9.35 8.91
CA GLU A 263 8.41 10.67 9.48
C GLU A 263 7.43 11.17 10.57
N LYS A 264 6.12 10.94 10.39
CA LYS A 264 5.11 11.30 11.39
C LYS A 264 5.29 10.52 12.70
N HIS A 265 5.59 9.22 12.62
CA HIS A 265 5.86 8.40 13.79
C HIS A 265 7.19 8.76 14.43
N VAL A 266 8.24 9.02 13.65
CA VAL A 266 9.55 9.50 14.14
C VAL A 266 9.36 10.72 15.05
N ARG A 267 8.73 11.78 14.54
CA ARG A 267 8.48 13.00 15.32
C ARG A 267 7.62 12.74 16.57
N ALA A 268 6.65 11.83 16.45
CA ALA A 268 5.77 11.50 17.55
C ALA A 268 6.49 10.68 18.65
N PHE A 269 7.41 9.78 18.27
CA PHE A 269 8.27 9.06 19.22
C PHE A 269 9.25 10.00 19.91
N GLU A 270 9.88 10.93 19.18
CA GLU A 270 10.72 11.95 19.79
C GLU A 270 9.96 12.75 20.85
N SER A 271 8.72 13.16 20.55
CA SER A 271 7.86 13.85 21.51
C SER A 271 7.54 12.97 22.72
N PHE A 272 7.14 11.72 22.49
CA PHE A 272 6.83 10.76 23.55
C PHE A 272 8.03 10.53 24.48
N LEU A 273 9.23 10.33 23.94
CA LEU A 273 10.44 10.09 24.72
C LEU A 273 10.86 11.34 25.52
N LYS A 274 10.75 12.54 24.94
CA LYS A 274 10.96 13.81 25.67
C LYS A 274 9.98 13.96 26.84
N ASP A 275 8.70 13.69 26.59
CA ASP A 275 7.67 13.73 27.63
C ASP A 275 7.89 12.66 28.71
N TYR A 276 8.42 11.48 28.32
CA TYR A 276 8.75 10.39 29.24
C TYR A 276 9.88 10.79 30.17
N ILE A 277 10.97 11.33 29.62
CA ILE A 277 12.12 11.84 30.39
C ILE A 277 11.65 12.94 31.35
N ARG A 278 10.86 13.91 30.88
CA ARG A 278 10.36 15.00 31.73
C ARG A 278 9.57 14.47 32.93
N THR A 279 8.72 13.47 32.71
CA THR A 279 7.85 12.89 33.74
C THR A 279 8.61 12.00 34.73
N ASN A 280 9.58 11.23 34.25
CA ASN A 280 10.16 10.11 35.01
C ASN A 280 11.66 10.26 35.37
N CYS A 281 12.34 11.30 34.88
CA CYS A 281 13.78 11.49 35.06
C CYS A 281 14.13 12.85 35.70
N GLN A 282 13.15 13.58 36.25
CA GLN A 282 13.37 14.86 36.95
C GLN A 282 13.06 14.75 38.45
N ASN A 283 13.97 15.25 39.29
CA ASN A 283 13.92 15.40 40.76
C ASN A 283 13.34 14.21 41.56
N ASN A 284 14.21 13.54 42.34
CA ASN A 284 13.90 12.39 43.22
C ASN A 284 13.42 11.08 42.54
N THR A 285 13.32 11.02 41.21
CA THR A 285 13.09 9.75 40.49
C THR A 285 14.42 9.08 40.10
N PRO A 286 14.57 7.75 40.27
CA PRO A 286 15.87 7.07 40.20
C PRO A 286 16.47 6.88 38.80
N ARG A 287 15.89 7.46 37.73
CA ARG A 287 16.40 7.31 36.35
C ARG A 287 17.09 8.58 35.88
N ILE A 288 18.40 8.69 36.10
CA ILE A 288 19.22 9.80 35.62
C ILE A 288 19.99 9.32 34.38
N GLY A 289 19.91 10.08 33.27
CA GLY A 289 20.81 9.90 32.12
C GLY A 289 20.32 9.05 30.95
N LEU A 290 19.02 8.78 30.81
CA LEU A 290 18.49 8.08 29.63
C LEU A 290 18.73 8.91 28.35
N THR A 291 19.54 8.38 27.44
CA THR A 291 19.74 8.93 26.10
C THR A 291 18.74 8.32 25.14
N THR A 292 18.14 9.15 24.28
CA THR A 292 17.10 8.73 23.33
C THR A 292 17.51 9.11 21.92
N ASP A 293 17.42 8.17 20.98
CA ASP A 293 17.61 8.43 19.55
C ASP A 293 16.45 7.82 18.73
N VAL A 294 15.91 8.58 17.80
CA VAL A 294 14.84 8.11 16.90
C VAL A 294 15.33 8.32 15.47
N VAL A 295 15.74 7.23 14.84
CA VAL A 295 16.37 7.24 13.52
C VAL A 295 15.29 7.05 12.46
N HIS A 296 15.12 8.07 11.63
CA HIS A 296 14.28 7.96 10.44
C HIS A 296 14.98 7.10 9.39
N ILE A 297 14.40 5.95 9.10
CA ILE A 297 14.85 5.08 8.02
C ILE A 297 14.13 5.50 6.74
N ALA A 298 14.87 5.62 5.63
CA ALA A 298 14.23 5.86 4.34
C ALA A 298 13.31 4.70 3.99
N GLU A 299 12.05 4.98 3.69
CA GLU A 299 11.07 3.96 3.30
C GLU A 299 11.55 3.20 2.05
N GLU A 300 11.83 1.90 2.21
CA GLU A 300 12.11 0.99 1.10
C GLU A 300 10.92 0.05 0.89
N SER A 301 9.90 0.54 0.18
CA SER A 301 8.75 -0.27 -0.20
C SER A 301 8.90 -0.89 -1.58
N THR A 302 8.15 -1.97 -1.79
CA THR A 302 8.12 -2.77 -3.03
C THR A 302 6.67 -3.01 -3.42
N LEU A 303 6.44 -3.63 -4.58
CA LEU A 303 5.12 -4.02 -5.04
C LEU A 303 5.06 -5.54 -5.19
N LEU A 304 3.86 -6.10 -5.11
CA LEU A 304 3.64 -7.47 -5.54
C LEU A 304 3.73 -7.55 -7.06
N ASP A 305 3.92 -8.78 -7.56
CA ASP A 305 3.65 -9.08 -8.96
C ASP A 305 2.20 -8.71 -9.30
N PRO A 306 1.91 -7.97 -10.39
CA PRO A 306 0.56 -7.51 -10.70
C PRO A 306 -0.51 -8.60 -10.70
N VAL A 307 -0.20 -9.80 -11.19
CA VAL A 307 -1.15 -10.91 -11.23
C VAL A 307 -1.41 -11.43 -9.82
N THR A 308 -0.35 -11.63 -9.04
CA THR A 308 -0.45 -12.04 -7.64
C THR A 308 -1.20 -11.00 -6.79
N GLU A 309 -0.93 -9.72 -7.02
CA GLU A 309 -1.59 -8.62 -6.33
C GLU A 309 -3.11 -8.65 -6.54
N VAL A 310 -3.55 -8.74 -7.79
CA VAL A 310 -4.97 -8.78 -8.12
C VAL A 310 -5.63 -10.03 -7.56
N ARG A 311 -4.95 -11.18 -7.64
CA ARG A 311 -5.43 -12.44 -7.08
C ARG A 311 -5.67 -12.37 -5.56
N GLU A 312 -4.76 -11.74 -4.81
CA GLU A 312 -4.96 -11.58 -3.36
C GLU A 312 -6.02 -10.52 -3.03
N ALA A 313 -6.11 -9.44 -3.81
CA ALA A 313 -7.18 -8.45 -3.66
C ALA A 313 -8.58 -9.05 -3.95
N LEU A 314 -8.68 -9.96 -4.94
CA LEU A 314 -9.90 -10.71 -5.24
C LEU A 314 -10.34 -11.57 -4.06
N LYS A 315 -9.44 -12.35 -3.48
CA LYS A 315 -9.74 -13.14 -2.27
C LYS A 315 -10.17 -12.26 -1.10
N MET A 316 -9.56 -11.08 -0.94
CA MET A 316 -9.96 -10.13 0.09
C MET A 316 -11.40 -9.63 -0.10
N VAL A 317 -11.81 -9.38 -1.35
CA VAL A 317 -13.20 -9.03 -1.72
C VAL A 317 -14.16 -10.21 -1.51
N GLU A 318 -13.76 -11.43 -1.89
CA GLU A 318 -14.57 -12.64 -1.69
C GLU A 318 -14.84 -12.89 -0.20
N ASP A 319 -13.82 -12.82 0.64
CA ASP A 319 -13.97 -12.97 2.09
C ASP A 319 -14.85 -11.88 2.70
N HIS A 320 -14.69 -10.63 2.26
CA HIS A 320 -15.60 -9.55 2.64
C HIS A 320 -17.05 -9.95 2.34
N ASN A 321 -17.30 -10.40 1.11
CA ASN A 321 -18.65 -10.73 0.63
C ASN A 321 -19.25 -11.92 1.37
N HIS A 322 -18.43 -12.92 1.72
CA HIS A 322 -18.88 -14.03 2.56
C HIS A 322 -19.31 -13.57 3.95
N ILE A 323 -18.56 -12.67 4.58
CA ILE A 323 -18.88 -12.13 5.92
C ILE A 323 -20.09 -11.17 5.86
N ALA A 324 -20.23 -10.40 4.78
CA ALA A 324 -21.23 -9.35 4.63
C ALA A 324 -22.69 -9.83 4.45
N SER A 325 -22.94 -11.14 4.54
CA SER A 325 -24.25 -11.77 4.36
C SER A 325 -25.39 -11.06 5.13
N GLY A 326 -26.39 -10.54 4.41
CA GLY A 326 -27.67 -10.10 4.99
C GLY A 326 -27.96 -8.59 5.10
N GLY A 327 -27.37 -7.73 4.26
CA GLY A 327 -27.82 -6.33 4.13
C GLY A 327 -26.78 -5.30 3.70
N SER A 328 -25.50 -5.68 3.57
CA SER A 328 -24.48 -4.82 2.95
C SER A 328 -24.38 -5.12 1.45
N SER A 329 -24.08 -4.11 0.65
CA SER A 329 -23.79 -4.27 -0.78
C SER A 329 -22.59 -5.21 -0.95
N ARG A 330 -22.74 -6.17 -1.86
CA ARG A 330 -21.65 -7.05 -2.27
C ARG A 330 -20.62 -6.20 -3.02
N LEU A 331 -19.33 -6.42 -2.78
CA LEU A 331 -18.25 -5.74 -3.48
C LEU A 331 -17.80 -6.53 -4.71
N VAL A 332 -17.39 -5.83 -5.75
CA VAL A 332 -16.79 -6.39 -6.97
C VAL A 332 -15.57 -5.59 -7.40
N ILE A 333 -14.62 -6.26 -8.06
CA ILE A 333 -13.48 -5.58 -8.67
C ILE A 333 -13.80 -5.33 -10.15
N ASN A 334 -13.87 -4.05 -10.53
CA ASN A 334 -14.19 -3.64 -11.88
C ASN A 334 -12.96 -3.08 -12.61
N LYS A 335 -12.84 -3.35 -13.90
CA LYS A 335 -11.84 -2.72 -14.76
C LYS A 335 -12.42 -1.45 -15.39
N THR A 336 -11.84 -0.30 -15.07
CA THR A 336 -12.17 0.99 -15.70
C THR A 336 -10.98 1.49 -16.48
N VAL A 337 -11.23 2.00 -17.68
CA VAL A 337 -10.15 2.44 -18.56
C VAL A 337 -10.07 3.97 -18.53
N SER A 338 -8.90 4.57 -18.21
CA SER A 338 -8.80 6.04 -18.08
C SER A 338 -7.57 6.73 -18.71
N TYR A 339 -7.85 7.81 -19.45
CA TYR A 339 -7.04 9.04 -19.53
C TYR A 339 -7.97 10.27 -19.56
N THR A 340 -7.75 11.17 -18.60
CA THR A 340 -8.24 12.57 -18.53
C THR A 340 -9.70 12.80 -18.13
N GLY A 341 -9.87 13.24 -16.86
CA GLY A 341 -10.85 14.22 -16.37
C GLY A 341 -12.35 14.02 -16.68
N GLU A 342 -13.11 13.71 -15.62
CA GLU A 342 -14.58 13.79 -15.53
C GLU A 342 -15.41 12.99 -16.55
N ALA A 343 -15.82 11.78 -16.17
CA ALA A 343 -17.23 11.45 -15.94
C ALA A 343 -17.33 9.97 -15.54
N THR A 344 -17.68 9.73 -14.29
CA THR A 344 -18.19 8.46 -13.78
C THR A 344 -19.49 8.12 -14.52
N LEU A 345 -19.60 6.90 -15.07
CA LEU A 345 -20.80 6.04 -15.14
C LEU A 345 -20.83 5.17 -16.41
N ARG A 346 -20.48 3.89 -16.26
CA ARG A 346 -21.34 2.70 -16.51
C ARG A 346 -20.44 1.50 -16.79
N ILE A 347 -20.56 0.48 -15.95
CA ILE A 347 -20.07 -0.86 -16.23
C ILE A 347 -21.00 -1.45 -17.29
N TYR A 348 -20.47 -1.63 -18.49
CA TYR A 348 -20.60 -2.88 -19.20
C TYR A 348 -19.18 -3.29 -19.58
N LEU A 349 -18.83 -4.56 -19.34
CA LEU A 349 -17.64 -5.20 -19.85
C LEU A 349 -17.42 -4.82 -21.33
N LEU A 350 -16.15 -4.71 -21.72
CA LEU A 350 -15.64 -4.34 -23.05
C LEU A 350 -15.67 -2.83 -23.34
N GLY A 351 -14.62 -2.14 -22.89
CA GLY A 351 -14.42 -0.78 -23.33
C GLY A 351 -13.04 -0.30 -23.00
N HIS A 352 -12.12 -0.40 -23.94
CA HIS A 352 -10.74 -0.06 -23.69
C HIS A 352 -10.26 1.18 -24.49
N LEU A 353 -9.25 1.90 -23.97
CA LEU A 353 -8.88 3.27 -24.35
C LEU A 353 -7.60 3.22 -25.12
N ALA A 354 -7.67 3.43 -26.44
CA ALA A 354 -6.49 3.35 -27.28
C ALA A 354 -5.56 4.56 -27.06
N GLY A 355 -4.27 4.29 -26.99
CA GLY A 355 -3.20 5.27 -27.11
C GLY A 355 -1.97 4.63 -27.72
N TYR A 356 -1.10 5.47 -28.27
CA TYR A 356 0.26 5.08 -28.64
C TYR A 356 1.11 5.13 -27.37
N LEU A 357 1.22 4.01 -26.66
CA LEU A 357 1.87 3.94 -25.34
C LEU A 357 3.39 3.86 -25.47
N LEU A 358 4.09 4.62 -24.63
CA LEU A 358 5.55 4.59 -24.51
C LEU A 358 5.98 3.53 -23.49
N ALA A 359 7.11 2.88 -23.76
CA ALA A 359 7.77 2.07 -22.75
C ALA A 359 8.29 2.95 -21.59
N PRO A 360 8.23 2.52 -20.32
CA PRO A 360 8.65 3.35 -19.19
C PRO A 360 10.11 3.82 -19.24
N ALA A 361 11.01 3.03 -19.81
CA ALA A 361 12.40 3.44 -20.01
C ALA A 361 12.51 4.65 -20.96
N THR A 362 11.69 4.68 -22.02
CA THR A 362 11.59 5.79 -22.97
C THR A 362 11.01 7.03 -22.29
N THR A 363 10.01 6.87 -21.43
CA THR A 363 9.43 7.97 -20.64
C THR A 363 10.49 8.66 -19.78
N SER A 364 11.28 7.88 -19.02
CA SER A 364 12.34 8.42 -18.17
C SER A 364 13.43 9.11 -18.99
N HIS A 365 13.83 8.51 -20.11
CA HIS A 365 14.83 9.09 -21.00
C HIS A 365 14.34 10.40 -21.63
N LEU A 366 13.07 10.47 -22.06
CA LEU A 366 12.46 11.67 -22.62
C LEU A 366 12.44 12.81 -21.61
N LEU A 367 11.94 12.56 -20.39
CA LEU A 367 11.87 13.59 -19.34
C LEU A 367 13.26 14.12 -18.96
N ASN A 368 14.28 13.26 -18.96
CA ASN A 368 15.67 13.65 -18.69
C ASN A 368 16.26 14.48 -19.83
N THR A 369 16.00 14.07 -21.06
CA THR A 369 16.55 14.73 -22.25
C THR A 369 15.99 16.13 -22.43
N LEU A 370 14.70 16.33 -22.16
CA LEU A 370 14.07 17.64 -22.29
C LEU A 370 14.51 18.64 -21.21
N ASN A 371 14.96 18.15 -20.05
CA ASN A 371 15.46 18.95 -18.93
C ASN A 371 14.63 20.22 -18.66
N ILE A 372 13.30 20.06 -18.56
CA ILE A 372 12.35 21.18 -18.55
C ILE A 372 12.56 22.05 -17.30
N PRO A 373 12.90 23.35 -17.46
CA PRO A 373 13.07 24.25 -16.32
C PRO A 373 11.79 24.36 -15.48
N GLY A 374 11.92 24.29 -14.15
CA GLY A 374 10.79 24.36 -13.23
C GLY A 374 9.97 23.07 -13.11
N LEU A 375 10.21 22.07 -13.96
CA LEU A 375 9.69 20.71 -13.80
C LEU A 375 10.55 19.91 -12.80
N ALA A 376 10.73 20.46 -11.60
CA ALA A 376 11.40 19.73 -10.53
C ALA A 376 10.56 18.51 -10.17
N ARG A 377 11.16 17.31 -10.18
CA ARG A 377 10.50 16.02 -9.83
C ARG A 377 9.85 16.02 -8.43
N ASN A 378 10.10 17.05 -7.63
CA ASN A 378 9.70 17.17 -6.23
C ASN A 378 8.60 18.22 -5.96
N HIS A 379 8.07 18.91 -6.97
CA HIS A 379 6.99 19.88 -6.74
C HIS A 379 5.68 19.15 -6.42
N LYS A 380 5.13 19.34 -5.20
CA LYS A 380 3.97 18.57 -4.70
C LYS A 380 2.71 18.68 -5.57
N ASP A 381 2.61 19.74 -6.36
CA ASP A 381 1.44 20.04 -7.20
C ASP A 381 1.57 19.60 -8.66
N ILE A 382 2.72 19.06 -9.07
CA ILE A 382 2.98 18.67 -10.47
C ILE A 382 3.08 17.16 -10.56
N ARG A 383 2.20 16.57 -11.38
CA ARG A 383 2.19 15.15 -11.71
C ARG A 383 2.87 14.93 -13.04
N LEU A 384 3.99 14.21 -13.03
CA LEU A 384 4.63 13.74 -14.26
C LEU A 384 3.73 12.71 -14.93
N ASN A 385 3.57 12.84 -16.23
CA ASN A 385 2.58 12.10 -16.99
C ASN A 385 3.06 12.02 -18.44
N ALA A 386 3.95 11.07 -18.76
CA ALA A 386 4.58 10.91 -20.07
C ALA A 386 4.44 9.47 -20.58
N THR A 387 3.21 8.95 -20.63
CA THR A 387 2.94 7.52 -20.88
C THR A 387 2.50 7.19 -22.29
N GLY A 388 2.13 8.18 -23.10
CA GLY A 388 1.61 7.91 -24.45
C GLY A 388 1.12 9.13 -25.19
N ILE A 389 0.81 8.94 -26.47
CA ILE A 389 0.03 9.85 -27.30
C ILE A 389 -1.42 9.35 -27.30
N LEU A 390 -2.35 10.23 -26.96
CA LEU A 390 -3.76 9.88 -26.81
C LEU A 390 -4.41 9.69 -28.19
N ILE A 391 -5.08 8.56 -28.42
CA ILE A 391 -5.93 8.35 -29.61
C ILE A 391 -7.37 8.77 -29.29
N SER A 392 -7.91 8.31 -28.15
CA SER A 392 -9.27 8.66 -27.71
C SER A 392 -9.31 8.90 -26.20
N PRO A 393 -9.96 9.99 -25.72
CA PRO A 393 -10.16 10.25 -24.29
C PRO A 393 -11.27 9.38 -23.68
N ARG A 394 -12.10 8.78 -24.54
CA ARG A 394 -13.22 7.90 -24.18
C ARG A 394 -12.98 6.53 -24.73
N VAL A 395 -13.66 5.53 -24.16
CA VAL A 395 -13.64 4.13 -24.62
C VAL A 395 -13.61 4.09 -26.15
N ALA A 396 -12.56 3.50 -26.70
CA ALA A 396 -12.38 3.31 -28.12
C ALA A 396 -13.38 2.24 -28.56
N ASP A 397 -14.32 2.61 -29.42
CA ASP A 397 -15.16 1.64 -30.09
C ASP A 397 -14.35 0.90 -31.17
N ASN A 398 -14.92 -0.17 -31.73
CA ASN A 398 -14.26 -0.93 -32.81
C ASN A 398 -13.89 -0.05 -34.00
N ARG A 399 -14.59 1.07 -34.26
CA ARG A 399 -14.25 1.97 -35.37
C ARG A 399 -12.97 2.74 -35.08
N VAL A 400 -12.81 3.25 -33.85
CA VAL A 400 -11.58 3.91 -33.38
C VAL A 400 -10.39 2.96 -33.49
N LEU A 401 -10.56 1.71 -33.05
CA LEU A 401 -9.49 0.69 -33.13
C LEU A 401 -9.14 0.32 -34.57
N ILE A 402 -10.13 0.09 -35.43
CA ILE A 402 -9.91 -0.22 -36.86
C ILE A 402 -9.14 0.92 -37.55
N ASN A 403 -9.47 2.18 -37.25
CA ASN A 403 -8.83 3.33 -37.85
C ASN A 403 -7.45 3.63 -37.28
N ALA A 404 -7.24 3.36 -35.98
CA ALA A 404 -5.95 3.55 -35.33
C ALA A 404 -4.92 2.49 -35.75
N GLY A 405 -5.39 1.27 -35.99
CA GLY A 405 -4.56 0.09 -36.18
C GLY A 405 -4.85 -0.94 -35.09
N THR A 406 -4.51 -2.21 -35.36
CA THR A 406 -4.72 -3.30 -34.41
C THR A 406 -3.94 -3.06 -33.11
N LEU A 407 -4.48 -3.51 -31.98
CA LEU A 407 -3.74 -3.50 -30.70
C LEU A 407 -2.41 -4.25 -30.87
N GLY A 408 -1.36 -3.75 -30.22
CA GLY A 408 0.00 -4.26 -30.36
C GLY A 408 0.77 -3.70 -31.57
N THR A 409 0.13 -2.95 -32.47
CA THR A 409 0.83 -2.30 -33.59
C THR A 409 1.85 -1.30 -33.06
N VAL A 410 3.08 -1.41 -33.55
CA VAL A 410 4.17 -0.50 -33.19
C VAL A 410 4.21 0.66 -34.18
N VAL A 411 4.30 1.87 -33.64
CA VAL A 411 4.42 3.09 -34.43
C VAL A 411 5.57 3.93 -33.87
N ASP A 412 6.51 4.29 -34.74
CA ASP A 412 7.63 5.14 -34.38
C ASP A 412 7.27 6.61 -34.65
N PHE A 413 7.43 7.45 -33.63
CA PHE A 413 7.27 8.89 -33.69
C PHE A 413 8.61 9.58 -33.45
N VAL A 414 8.69 10.86 -33.78
CA VAL A 414 9.80 11.73 -33.40
C VAL A 414 9.26 12.93 -32.63
N VAL A 415 9.86 13.23 -31.49
CA VAL A 415 9.59 14.45 -30.73
C VAL A 415 10.29 15.60 -31.43
N THR A 416 9.51 16.59 -31.83
CA THR A 416 9.97 17.75 -32.61
C THR A 416 10.17 18.99 -31.75
N GLY A 417 9.59 19.02 -30.55
CA GLY A 417 9.71 20.13 -29.62
C GLY A 417 8.90 19.91 -28.36
N TRP A 418 8.99 20.82 -27.41
CA TRP A 418 8.24 20.78 -26.16
C TRP A 418 7.74 22.17 -25.78
N GLY A 419 6.68 22.25 -24.98
CA GLY A 419 6.14 23.52 -24.55
C GLY A 419 5.25 23.37 -23.32
N HIS A 420 4.69 24.49 -22.88
CA HIS A 420 3.75 24.49 -21.76
C HIS A 420 2.64 25.51 -21.96
N PHE A 421 1.50 25.28 -21.32
CA PHE A 421 0.38 26.20 -21.25
C PHE A 421 0.20 26.67 -19.81
N GLU A 422 0.34 27.98 -19.57
CA GLU A 422 0.13 28.65 -18.26
C GLU A 422 0.85 28.02 -17.05
N ASN A 423 1.94 27.27 -17.24
CA ASN A 423 2.57 26.45 -16.19
C ASN A 423 1.58 25.48 -15.50
N LYS A 424 0.56 25.07 -16.24
CA LYS A 424 -0.46 24.09 -15.82
C LYS A 424 -0.28 22.75 -16.52
N VAL A 425 0.14 22.76 -17.78
CA VAL A 425 0.39 21.54 -18.57
C VAL A 425 1.66 21.71 -19.38
N TRP A 426 2.50 20.68 -19.38
CA TRP A 426 3.69 20.55 -20.21
C TRP A 426 3.47 19.41 -21.20
N ALA A 427 3.87 19.60 -22.45
CA ALA A 427 3.74 18.58 -23.48
C ALA A 427 4.91 18.59 -24.47
N ALA A 428 5.13 17.46 -25.12
CA ALA A 428 6.03 17.29 -26.25
C ALA A 428 5.21 17.14 -27.54
N SER A 429 5.54 17.93 -28.55
CA SER A 429 5.01 17.82 -29.91
C SER A 429 5.68 16.64 -30.59
N VAL A 430 4.89 15.79 -31.24
CA VAL A 430 5.40 14.64 -31.98
C VAL A 430 4.87 14.62 -33.41
N GLN A 431 5.56 13.88 -34.27
CA GLN A 431 5.07 13.50 -35.59
C GLN A 431 5.49 12.06 -35.89
N PRO A 432 4.73 11.32 -36.71
CA PRO A 432 5.16 10.00 -37.18
C PRO A 432 6.52 10.09 -37.87
N LEU A 433 7.38 9.10 -37.64
CA LEU A 433 8.68 9.03 -38.28
C LEU A 433 8.55 8.72 -39.78
N ASP A 434 7.57 7.87 -40.14
CA ASP A 434 7.16 7.65 -41.53
C ASP A 434 6.23 8.79 -41.99
N PRO A 435 6.63 9.60 -42.99
CA PRO A 435 5.81 10.71 -43.50
C PRO A 435 4.47 10.25 -44.10
N ASN A 436 4.36 8.99 -44.52
CA ASN A 436 3.13 8.43 -45.08
C ASN A 436 2.16 7.92 -44.00
N TYR A 437 2.65 7.71 -42.77
CA TYR A 437 1.82 7.25 -41.68
C TYR A 437 0.97 8.41 -41.13
N LYS A 438 -0.34 8.26 -41.22
CA LYS A 438 -1.29 9.21 -40.61
C LYS A 438 -1.67 8.73 -39.24
N ALA A 439 -1.10 9.33 -38.20
CA ALA A 439 -1.49 9.04 -36.83
C ALA A 439 -2.97 9.36 -36.62
N TYR A 440 -3.76 8.33 -36.33
CA TYR A 440 -5.17 8.49 -36.01
C TYR A 440 -5.36 9.09 -34.61
N SER A 441 -6.33 9.98 -34.49
CA SER A 441 -6.83 10.56 -33.25
C SER A 441 -8.30 10.90 -33.44
N VAL A 442 -9.11 10.71 -32.41
CA VAL A 442 -10.54 11.10 -32.40
C VAL A 442 -10.69 12.63 -32.40
N PHE A 443 -9.60 13.35 -32.10
CA PHE A 443 -9.54 14.80 -32.14
C PHE A 443 -9.14 15.27 -33.55
N ASP A 444 -10.13 15.50 -34.40
CA ASP A 444 -9.91 16.02 -35.76
C ASP A 444 -9.13 17.34 -35.74
N GLY A 445 -8.05 17.42 -36.55
CA GLY A 445 -7.24 18.63 -36.70
C GLY A 445 -6.28 18.94 -35.56
N HIS A 446 -6.16 18.07 -34.56
CA HIS A 446 -5.27 18.28 -33.42
C HIS A 446 -3.86 17.72 -33.65
N ARG A 447 -2.86 18.44 -33.13
CA ARG A 447 -1.47 17.99 -33.16
C ARG A 447 -1.31 16.83 -32.16
N PRO A 448 -0.68 15.71 -32.56
CA PRO A 448 -0.36 14.65 -31.63
C PRO A 448 0.69 15.15 -30.65
N VAL A 449 0.40 14.97 -29.35
CA VAL A 449 1.26 15.43 -28.27
C VAL A 449 1.40 14.33 -27.23
N ILE A 450 2.60 14.22 -26.67
CA ILE A 450 2.85 13.48 -25.43
C ILE A 450 2.69 14.49 -24.32
N ILE A 451 1.68 14.35 -23.48
CA ILE A 451 1.64 15.10 -22.22
C ILE A 451 2.90 14.71 -21.45
N LEU A 452 3.56 15.65 -20.78
CA LEU A 452 4.77 15.40 -20.00
C LEU A 452 4.52 15.55 -18.52
N ALA A 453 3.73 16.56 -18.15
CA ALA A 453 3.33 16.82 -16.79
C ALA A 453 2.07 17.68 -16.72
N ILE A 454 1.34 17.59 -15.61
CA ILE A 454 0.14 18.36 -15.34
C ILE A 454 0.18 18.84 -13.89
N ARG A 455 -0.11 20.12 -13.68
CA ARG A 455 -0.31 20.71 -12.36
C ARG A 455 -1.71 20.39 -11.84
N ARG A 456 -1.92 20.40 -10.52
CA ARG A 456 -3.19 20.04 -9.84
C ARG A 456 -4.46 20.70 -10.44
N ASP A 457 -4.33 21.92 -10.95
CA ASP A 457 -5.40 22.73 -11.55
C ASP A 457 -5.42 22.69 -13.09
N GLY A 458 -4.48 21.99 -13.72
CA GLY A 458 -4.38 21.84 -15.17
C GLY A 458 -5.23 20.71 -15.73
N LYS A 459 -5.72 20.86 -16.96
CA LYS A 459 -6.43 19.81 -17.68
C LYS A 459 -5.60 19.28 -18.84
N PRO A 460 -5.52 17.97 -19.05
CA PRO A 460 -4.83 17.37 -20.20
C PRO A 460 -5.17 18.00 -21.56
N SER A 461 -6.44 18.37 -21.77
CA SER A 461 -6.91 19.06 -22.97
C SER A 461 -6.23 20.41 -23.23
N ASP A 462 -5.69 21.06 -22.19
CA ASP A 462 -4.97 22.33 -22.31
C ASP A 462 -3.64 22.18 -23.08
N ALA A 463 -3.11 20.97 -23.24
CA ALA A 463 -1.93 20.72 -24.08
C ALA A 463 -2.15 21.18 -25.55
N GLN A 464 -3.39 21.15 -26.03
CA GLN A 464 -3.74 21.61 -27.38
C GLN A 464 -3.70 23.14 -27.53
N LYS A 465 -3.63 23.89 -26.43
CA LYS A 465 -3.53 25.35 -26.42
C LYS A 465 -2.08 25.85 -26.48
N ILE A 466 -1.10 24.95 -26.50
CA ILE A 466 0.32 25.31 -26.57
C ILE A 466 0.64 25.81 -27.97
N THR A 467 0.98 27.10 -28.07
CA THR A 467 1.37 27.76 -29.32
C THR A 467 2.88 27.89 -29.46
N THR A 468 3.60 28.02 -28.34
CA THR A 468 5.06 28.22 -28.32
C THR A 468 5.76 26.90 -28.00
N TRP A 469 6.54 26.41 -28.97
CA TRP A 469 7.28 25.15 -28.87
C TRP A 469 8.78 25.43 -28.91
N GLN A 470 9.47 24.98 -27.88
CA GLN A 470 10.93 25.01 -27.76
C GLN A 470 11.53 23.79 -28.48
N PRO A 471 12.70 23.95 -29.11
CA PRO A 471 13.39 22.83 -29.74
C PRO A 471 13.85 21.81 -28.69
N VAL A 472 13.99 20.57 -29.11
CA VAL A 472 14.60 19.53 -28.27
C VAL A 472 16.12 19.81 -28.17
N PRO A 473 16.72 19.83 -26.95
CA PRO A 473 18.10 20.29 -26.74
C PRO A 473 19.18 19.61 -27.60
N ASN A 474 18.97 18.36 -27.99
CA ASN A 474 19.91 17.57 -28.81
C ASN A 474 19.34 17.21 -30.20
N GLY A 475 18.33 17.94 -30.66
CA GLY A 475 17.63 17.65 -31.91
C GLY A 475 16.56 16.56 -31.78
N ASN A 476 16.18 15.97 -32.91
CA ASN A 476 15.08 15.01 -33.01
C ASN A 476 15.24 13.82 -32.04
N PHE A 477 14.20 13.55 -31.24
CA PHE A 477 14.21 12.43 -30.29
C PHE A 477 13.18 11.37 -30.71
N PRO A 478 13.60 10.24 -31.30
CA PRO A 478 12.69 9.20 -31.73
C PRO A 478 12.08 8.47 -30.51
N VAL A 479 10.80 8.17 -30.59
CA VAL A 479 10.06 7.39 -29.59
C VAL A 479 9.30 6.27 -30.27
N ARG A 480 9.53 5.05 -29.79
CA ARG A 480 8.75 3.89 -30.17
C ARG A 480 7.50 3.81 -29.31
N THR A 481 6.36 3.63 -29.95
CA THR A 481 5.08 3.49 -29.26
C THR A 481 4.35 2.23 -29.70
N THR A 482 3.43 1.75 -28.88
CA THR A 482 2.56 0.61 -29.21
C THR A 482 1.11 1.02 -29.03
N ILE A 483 0.25 0.73 -30.01
CA ILE A 483 -1.19 0.91 -29.87
C ILE A 483 -1.68 -0.06 -28.81
N ALA A 484 -2.07 0.48 -27.66
CA ALA A 484 -2.47 -0.32 -26.51
C ALA A 484 -3.45 0.47 -25.65
N GLU A 485 -4.01 -0.20 -24.66
CA GLU A 485 -5.04 0.36 -23.82
C GLU A 485 -4.62 0.44 -22.37
N LYS A 486 -4.94 1.57 -21.73
CA LYS A 486 -4.54 1.83 -20.34
C LYS A 486 -5.72 1.74 -19.38
N ALA A 487 -5.76 0.69 -18.58
CA ALA A 487 -6.82 0.45 -17.62
C ALA A 487 -6.35 0.48 -16.16
N TYR A 488 -7.30 0.73 -15.26
CA TYR A 488 -7.16 0.67 -13.82
C TYR A 488 -8.28 -0.20 -13.23
N LEU A 489 -8.02 -0.79 -12.08
CA LEU A 489 -8.95 -1.60 -11.33
C LEU A 489 -9.60 -0.76 -10.23
N HIS A 490 -10.90 -0.95 -10.04
CA HIS A 490 -11.75 -0.33 -9.05
C HIS A 490 -12.31 -1.38 -8.11
N VAL A 491 -12.63 -1.01 -6.88
CA VAL A 491 -13.43 -1.83 -5.96
C VAL A 491 -14.70 -1.05 -5.67
N ASP A 492 -15.83 -1.55 -6.18
CA ASP A 492 -17.13 -0.89 -6.11
C ASP A 492 -18.21 -1.85 -5.58
N ASP A 493 -19.36 -1.29 -5.21
CA ASP A 493 -20.56 -2.07 -4.93
C ASP A 493 -21.08 -2.73 -6.21
N GLU A 494 -21.49 -3.99 -6.10
CA GLU A 494 -22.17 -4.73 -7.15
C GLU A 494 -23.49 -4.02 -7.47
N PRO A 495 -23.71 -3.58 -8.72
CA PRO A 495 -24.92 -2.88 -9.08
C PRO A 495 -26.11 -3.81 -8.89
N TYR A 496 -27.14 -3.32 -8.20
CA TYR A 496 -28.42 -4.02 -8.10
C TYR A 496 -28.98 -4.21 -9.51
N GLN A 497 -28.98 -5.44 -10.02
CA GLN A 497 -29.71 -5.79 -11.23
C GLN A 497 -31.20 -5.69 -10.89
N SER A 498 -31.83 -4.56 -11.20
CA SER A 498 -33.28 -4.53 -11.28
C SER A 498 -33.67 -5.47 -12.41
N GLU A 499 -34.35 -6.58 -12.09
CA GLU A 499 -34.99 -7.42 -13.11
C GLU A 499 -35.74 -6.51 -14.09
N GLU A 500 -35.29 -6.48 -15.34
CA GLU A 500 -35.89 -5.67 -16.39
C GLU A 500 -37.32 -6.17 -16.63
N LYS A 501 -38.31 -5.52 -16.02
CA LYS A 501 -39.67 -5.58 -16.53
C LYS A 501 -39.68 -4.92 -17.92
N PRO A 502 -40.09 -5.62 -18.99
CA PRO A 502 -40.09 -5.03 -20.33
C PRO A 502 -41.09 -3.88 -20.35
N ALA A 503 -40.58 -2.65 -20.45
CA ALA A 503 -41.38 -1.46 -20.57
C ALA A 503 -42.00 -1.41 -21.97
N LEU A 504 -43.18 -2.03 -22.12
CA LEU A 504 -44.14 -1.67 -23.14
C LEU A 504 -44.55 -0.21 -22.87
N HIS A 505 -43.92 0.75 -23.55
CA HIS A 505 -44.50 1.98 -24.12
C HIS A 505 -43.37 3.00 -24.42
N PRO A 506 -43.36 3.63 -25.61
CA PRO A 506 -42.33 4.61 -25.96
C PRO A 506 -42.55 5.94 -25.24
N PRO A 507 -41.50 6.63 -24.73
CA PRO A 507 -41.67 7.90 -24.06
C PRO A 507 -41.92 9.02 -25.08
N ARG A 508 -43.02 9.76 -24.86
CA ARG A 508 -43.29 11.03 -25.53
C ARG A 508 -42.21 12.06 -25.16
N ARG A 509 -41.68 12.75 -26.16
CA ARG A 509 -40.80 13.91 -26.04
C ARG A 509 -41.45 14.98 -25.15
N GLY A 510 -40.76 15.41 -24.10
CA GLY A 510 -41.14 16.52 -23.24
C GLY A 510 -39.92 17.13 -22.55
N ASN A 511 -39.74 18.44 -22.76
CA ASN A 511 -38.65 19.29 -22.30
C ASN A 511 -38.26 19.10 -20.82
N PHE A 512 -36.96 18.90 -20.55
CA PHE A 512 -36.39 18.99 -19.20
C PHE A 512 -35.57 20.28 -19.05
N GLN A 513 -36.14 21.26 -18.37
CA GLN A 513 -35.39 22.31 -17.71
C GLN A 513 -34.75 21.77 -16.44
N SER A 514 -33.48 22.12 -16.29
CA SER A 514 -32.61 22.01 -15.12
C SER A 514 -33.33 22.09 -13.77
N ARG A 515 -33.06 21.13 -12.88
CA ARG A 515 -32.96 21.35 -11.42
C ARG A 515 -32.04 20.30 -10.79
N HIS A 516 -30.92 20.81 -10.28
CA HIS A 516 -30.01 20.17 -9.33
C HIS A 516 -30.77 19.58 -8.14
N ILE A 517 -30.50 18.30 -7.82
CA ILE A 517 -30.85 17.69 -6.53
C ILE A 517 -29.54 17.38 -5.80
N SER A 518 -29.27 18.17 -4.76
CA SER A 518 -28.18 17.98 -3.80
C SER A 518 -28.55 16.91 -2.79
N TYR A 519 -27.78 15.83 -2.72
CA TYR A 519 -27.87 14.82 -1.66
C TYR A 519 -27.09 15.31 -0.44
N SER A 520 -27.78 15.97 0.49
CA SER A 520 -27.32 16.14 1.88
C SER A 520 -28.54 16.21 2.79
N GLN A 521 -29.00 15.07 3.31
CA GLN A 521 -29.85 15.01 4.52
C GLN A 521 -30.20 13.56 4.85
N PHE A 522 -29.41 12.92 5.72
CA PHE A 522 -29.93 11.99 6.72
C PHE A 522 -29.12 12.17 8.02
N SER A 523 -29.82 12.02 9.14
CA SER A 523 -29.41 12.24 10.54
C SER A 523 -29.70 13.62 11.13
N SER A 524 -31.00 13.91 11.32
CA SER A 524 -31.47 14.73 12.45
C SER A 524 -32.38 13.86 13.34
N ASN A 525 -31.85 13.47 14.51
CA ASN A 525 -32.68 13.06 15.62
C ASN A 525 -31.99 13.48 16.92
N ARG A 526 -32.39 14.63 17.47
CA ARG A 526 -32.36 14.98 18.90
C ARG A 526 -32.85 16.42 19.14
N GLY A 527 -33.83 16.52 20.04
CA GLY A 527 -33.85 17.58 21.05
C GLY A 527 -34.53 18.90 20.68
N ARG A 528 -35.85 18.92 20.80
CA ARG A 528 -36.67 20.13 20.97
C ARG A 528 -36.37 20.81 22.32
N GLY A 529 -36.10 22.11 22.27
CA GLY A 529 -36.12 23.04 23.39
C GLY A 529 -35.24 24.24 23.04
N GLY A 530 -35.66 25.49 22.97
CA GLY A 530 -36.90 26.13 23.35
C GLY A 530 -36.51 27.57 23.72
N ARG A 531 -37.17 28.57 23.11
CA ARG A 531 -37.13 30.02 23.47
C ARG A 531 -35.76 30.69 23.21
N GLY A 532 -35.64 31.89 22.66
CA GLY A 532 -36.59 32.90 22.24
C GLY A 532 -35.84 34.24 22.14
N ARG A 533 -36.33 35.11 21.25
CA ARG A 533 -36.21 36.59 21.22
C ARG A 533 -34.82 37.23 21.04
N GLY A 534 -34.78 38.20 20.13
CA GLY A 534 -33.97 39.41 20.35
C GLY A 534 -33.44 40.12 19.11
N ARG A 535 -34.22 41.08 18.59
CA ARG A 535 -33.75 42.25 17.81
C ARG A 535 -32.52 42.87 18.50
N GLY A 536 -31.49 43.38 17.83
CA GLY A 536 -31.53 44.39 16.77
C GLY A 536 -31.25 45.78 17.36
N TYR A 537 -30.19 46.43 16.85
CA TYR A 537 -29.76 47.83 16.99
C TYR A 537 -29.02 48.32 18.25
N GLY A 538 -27.84 48.89 18.01
CA GLY A 538 -27.48 50.19 18.59
C GLY A 538 -26.05 50.34 19.10
N PRO A 539 -25.40 51.52 18.96
CA PRO A 539 -23.96 51.66 18.76
C PRO A 539 -23.21 52.29 19.95
N GLY A 540 -21.87 52.29 19.86
CA GLY A 540 -21.07 53.37 20.45
C GLY A 540 -20.00 52.98 21.48
N ASN A 541 -18.75 53.09 21.02
CA ASN A 541 -17.68 53.86 21.68
C ASN A 541 -17.19 53.42 23.07
N SER A 542 -15.95 52.93 23.14
CA SER A 542 -14.83 53.56 23.89
C SER A 542 -13.69 52.58 24.18
N GLY A 543 -12.46 53.10 24.18
CA GLY A 543 -11.49 52.72 25.22
C GLY A 543 -10.34 51.79 24.84
N ARG A 544 -9.26 52.38 24.30
CA ARG A 544 -7.87 52.27 24.78
C ARG A 544 -7.31 50.94 25.33
N ARG A 545 -6.10 50.67 24.82
CA ARG A 545 -4.90 50.04 25.45
C ARG A 545 -4.79 48.51 25.38
N GLY A 546 -3.84 48.10 24.53
CA GLY A 546 -2.59 47.50 25.01
C GLY A 546 -2.53 45.96 25.05
N ALA A 547 -1.37 45.48 24.63
CA ALA A 547 -0.86 44.10 24.71
C ALA A 547 -1.32 43.14 23.59
N GLY A 548 -0.34 42.65 22.81
CA GLY A 548 -0.44 41.36 22.12
C GLY A 548 -0.41 40.20 23.13
N PRO A 549 -0.22 38.93 22.75
CA PRO A 549 0.13 38.35 21.44
C PRO A 549 -0.97 37.37 20.95
N GLU A 550 -0.81 36.75 19.77
CA GLU A 550 -1.00 35.30 19.59
C GLU A 550 -1.17 34.91 18.11
N HIS A 551 -0.30 33.96 17.73
CA HIS A 551 -0.42 33.12 16.55
C HIS A 551 -1.78 32.42 16.53
N ARG A 552 -2.71 32.96 15.75
CA ARG A 552 -3.92 32.25 15.34
C ARG A 552 -3.53 31.27 14.22
N GLN A 553 -2.95 30.12 14.60
CA GLN A 553 -2.93 28.96 13.71
C GLN A 553 -4.37 28.47 13.57
N GLU A 554 -4.95 28.73 12.40
CA GLU A 554 -6.17 28.08 11.94
C GLU A 554 -5.99 26.56 11.97
N THR A 555 -6.65 25.92 12.92
CA THR A 555 -6.94 24.49 12.90
C THR A 555 -7.89 24.20 11.75
N ARG A 556 -7.32 23.96 10.55
CA ARG A 556 -8.05 23.32 9.46
C ARG A 556 -8.29 21.84 9.80
N PRO A 557 -9.50 21.30 9.57
CA PRO A 557 -9.74 19.88 9.70
C PRO A 557 -8.82 19.11 8.75
N GLY A 558 -8.13 18.11 9.28
CA GLY A 558 -7.10 17.36 8.57
C GLY A 558 -7.59 16.77 7.25
N ASP A 559 -6.87 17.09 6.19
CA ASP A 559 -6.90 16.38 4.92
C ASP A 559 -6.61 14.89 5.17
N ARG A 560 -7.67 14.07 5.12
CA ARG A 560 -7.57 12.59 5.18
C ARG A 560 -6.89 11.98 3.94
N ASN A 561 -6.49 12.79 2.96
CA ASN A 561 -5.87 12.33 1.70
C ASN A 561 -4.36 12.60 1.59
N GLY A 562 -3.70 13.08 2.65
CA GLY A 562 -2.27 13.43 2.63
C GLY A 562 -1.32 12.26 2.35
N GLY A 563 -1.75 11.01 2.52
CA GLY A 563 -0.94 9.82 2.22
C GLY A 563 -0.74 9.56 0.72
N TYR A 564 -1.71 9.93 -0.12
CA TYR A 564 -1.74 9.55 -1.55
C TYR A 564 -0.52 10.08 -2.34
N HIS A 565 -0.09 11.32 -2.08
CA HIS A 565 1.01 11.96 -2.81
C HIS A 565 2.42 11.49 -2.42
N ALA A 566 2.54 10.74 -1.32
CA ALA A 566 3.78 10.05 -0.99
C ALA A 566 3.87 8.78 -1.84
N TYR A 567 2.82 7.95 -1.86
CA TYR A 567 2.82 6.64 -2.53
C TYR A 567 3.07 6.68 -4.05
N GLU A 568 2.51 7.65 -4.78
CA GLU A 568 2.71 7.74 -6.24
C GLU A 568 4.17 8.09 -6.63
N ARG A 569 4.93 8.72 -5.72
CA ARG A 569 6.34 9.09 -5.94
C ARG A 569 7.32 7.92 -5.77
N HIS A 570 6.98 6.92 -4.93
CA HIS A 570 7.87 5.81 -4.60
C HIS A 570 7.87 4.65 -5.62
N GLN A 571 6.93 4.62 -6.58
CA GLN A 571 6.75 3.47 -7.50
C GLN A 571 7.62 3.51 -8.80
N GLN A 572 8.68 4.32 -8.84
CA GLN A 572 9.51 4.50 -10.04
C GLN A 572 10.51 3.35 -10.34
N GLY A 573 10.62 2.35 -9.46
CA GLY A 573 11.60 1.25 -9.59
C GLY A 573 11.05 -0.13 -9.95
N THR A 574 9.74 -0.29 -10.16
CA THR A 574 9.12 -1.61 -10.38
C THR A 574 8.94 -1.96 -11.85
N ARG A 575 8.93 -3.28 -12.16
CA ARG A 575 8.69 -3.80 -13.52
C ARG A 575 7.44 -3.13 -14.09
N PRO A 576 7.47 -2.64 -15.35
CA PRO A 576 6.28 -2.19 -16.03
C PRO A 576 5.20 -3.29 -15.95
N VAL A 577 3.94 -2.87 -15.81
CA VAL A 577 2.83 -3.78 -16.09
C VAL A 577 2.86 -3.98 -17.60
N GLU A 578 3.17 -5.18 -18.04
CA GLU A 578 3.26 -5.49 -19.45
C GLU A 578 1.85 -5.67 -20.03
N PRO A 579 1.64 -5.42 -21.34
CA PRO A 579 0.34 -5.65 -21.98
C PRO A 579 -0.20 -7.07 -21.75
N GLN A 580 0.70 -8.07 -21.67
CA GLN A 580 0.37 -9.46 -21.38
C GLN A 580 -0.17 -9.66 -19.97
N ASP A 581 0.34 -8.93 -18.97
CA ASP A 581 -0.20 -8.98 -17.61
C ASP A 581 -1.64 -8.48 -17.61
N MET A 582 -1.93 -7.38 -18.33
CA MET A 582 -3.29 -6.83 -18.44
C MET A 582 -4.23 -7.74 -19.22
N GLN A 583 -3.72 -8.44 -20.25
CA GLN A 583 -4.48 -9.43 -20.98
C GLN A 583 -4.81 -10.63 -20.09
N PHE A 584 -3.81 -11.20 -19.40
CA PHE A 584 -4.02 -12.29 -18.45
C PHE A 584 -4.98 -11.91 -17.33
N LEU A 585 -4.85 -10.69 -16.79
CA LEU A 585 -5.79 -10.18 -15.80
C LEU A 585 -7.21 -10.16 -16.39
N SER A 586 -7.38 -9.71 -17.63
CA SER A 586 -8.69 -9.68 -18.30
C SER A 586 -9.25 -11.10 -18.49
N GLU A 587 -8.42 -12.06 -18.89
CA GLU A 587 -8.80 -13.48 -19.05
C GLU A 587 -9.10 -14.16 -17.70
N MET A 588 -8.47 -13.73 -16.60
CA MET A 588 -8.75 -14.22 -15.25
C MET A 588 -10.09 -13.68 -14.71
N TYR A 589 -10.58 -12.58 -15.26
CA TYR A 589 -11.86 -11.96 -14.89
C TYR A 589 -13.06 -12.47 -15.70
N GLU A 590 -12.82 -12.96 -16.91
CA GLU A 590 -13.81 -13.65 -17.75
C GLU A 590 -14.04 -15.09 -17.29
#